data_AF-A0A9P4NMM1-F1
#
_entry.id   AF-A0A9P4NMM1-F1
#
_cell.length_a   1.000
_cell.length_b   1.000
_cell.length_c   1.000
_cell.angle_alpha   90.00
_cell.angle_beta   90.00
_cell.angle_gamma   90.00
#
_symmetry.space_group_name_H-M   'P 1'
#
loop_
_entity.id
_entity.type
_entity.pdbx_description
1 polymer ?
#
loop_
_entity_poly.entity_id
_entity_poly.type
_entity_poly.pdbx_seq_one_letter_code
_entity_poly.pdbx_strand_id
1 'polypeptide(L)'
;TVKIWDTGSGKCLQTLKVGKTLNRIAFDTTGLHLLTDLGAIAIQLSWSAIVPSTNTSPCPSYQGGGLSADSTWITYNSEDVLWLPTEYRPSCSAVSRKMIGAGVGSGRVWMCYFNTEFRE
;
A
#
# COMPACT_ATOMS: atom_id res chain seq x y z
N THR A 1 -1.25 10.49 5.12
CA THR A 1 -2.60 9.88 5.17
C THR A 1 -3.16 9.87 3.77
N VAL A 2 -4.14 9.02 3.48
CA VAL A 2 -4.89 9.02 2.21
C VAL A 2 -6.37 9.23 2.54
N LYS A 3 -7.06 10.11 1.79
CA LYS A 3 -8.49 10.38 1.97
C LYS A 3 -9.22 10.23 0.65
N ILE A 4 -10.39 9.60 0.70
CA ILE A 4 -11.28 9.40 -0.44
C ILE A 4 -12.51 10.28 -0.22
N TRP A 5 -12.87 11.04 -1.25
CA TRP A 5 -13.94 12.02 -1.19
C TRP A 5 -14.96 11.74 -2.29
N ASP A 6 -16.23 11.94 -1.96
CA ASP A 6 -17.28 12.07 -2.96
C ASP A 6 -17.25 13.50 -3.52
N THR A 7 -17.08 13.65 -4.83
CA THR A 7 -16.93 14.97 -5.48
C THR A 7 -18.25 15.71 -5.62
N GLY A 8 -19.39 15.01 -5.63
CA GLY A 8 -20.71 15.62 -5.75
C GLY A 8 -21.18 16.28 -4.44
N SER A 9 -20.96 15.62 -3.30
CA SER A 9 -21.36 16.11 -1.97
C SER A 9 -20.22 16.77 -1.18
N GLY A 10 -18.96 16.58 -1.59
CA GLY A 10 -17.78 17.03 -0.85
C GLY A 10 -17.52 16.23 0.44
N LYS A 11 -18.24 15.12 0.67
CA LYS A 11 -18.08 14.31 1.88
C LYS A 11 -16.84 13.42 1.81
N CYS A 12 -16.06 13.39 2.89
CA CYS A 12 -14.99 12.40 3.07
C CYS A 12 -15.61 11.02 3.32
N LEU A 13 -15.42 10.09 2.39
CA LEU A 13 -15.93 8.72 2.46
C LEU A 13 -15.03 7.82 3.31
N GLN A 14 -13.71 8.02 3.21
CA GLN A 14 -12.73 7.17 3.89
C GLN A 14 -11.45 7.94 4.22
N THR A 15 -10.85 7.64 5.37
CA THR A 15 -9.53 8.14 5.77
C THR A 15 -8.63 6.97 6.17
N LEU A 16 -7.50 6.83 5.49
CA LEU A 16 -6.52 5.77 5.64
C LEU A 16 -5.22 6.31 6.27
N LYS A 17 -4.79 5.69 7.38
CA LYS A 17 -3.55 6.02 8.07
C LYS A 17 -2.39 5.19 7.54
N VAL A 18 -1.67 5.73 6.56
CA VAL A 18 -0.59 5.02 5.85
C VAL A 18 0.78 5.12 6.54
N GLY A 19 1.00 6.09 7.43
CA GLY A 19 2.23 6.19 8.24
C GLY A 19 3.49 6.66 7.49
N LYS A 20 3.47 6.74 6.16
CA LYS A 20 4.56 7.29 5.32
C LYS A 20 4.03 8.32 4.32
N THR A 21 4.90 9.22 3.88
CA THR A 21 4.65 10.04 2.68
C THR A 21 4.65 9.13 1.46
N LEU A 22 3.59 9.21 0.66
CA LEU A 22 3.46 8.46 -0.59
C LEU A 22 3.84 9.37 -1.75
N ASN A 23 4.81 8.95 -2.56
CA ASN A 23 5.25 9.73 -3.73
C ASN A 23 4.43 9.40 -4.99
N ARG A 24 3.75 8.25 -4.99
CA ARG A 24 2.90 7.80 -6.08
C ARG A 24 1.60 7.25 -5.53
N ILE A 25 0.49 7.70 -6.10
CA ILE A 25 -0.85 7.16 -5.85
C ILE A 25 -1.55 7.09 -7.19
N ALA A 26 -2.07 5.92 -7.55
CA ALA A 26 -2.88 5.73 -8.75
C ALA A 26 -3.95 4.67 -8.49
N PHE A 27 -5.07 4.73 -9.20
CA PHE A 27 -6.01 3.61 -9.21
C PHE A 27 -5.47 2.50 -10.11
N ASP A 28 -5.77 1.25 -9.76
CA ASP A 28 -5.66 0.17 -10.73
C ASP A 28 -6.79 0.24 -11.77
N THR A 29 -6.76 -0.64 -12.76
CA THR A 29 -7.76 -0.67 -13.84
C THR A 29 -9.17 -1.01 -13.37
N THR A 30 -9.31 -1.60 -12.19
CA THR A 30 -10.62 -1.93 -11.59
C THR A 30 -11.21 -0.75 -10.82
N GLY A 31 -10.37 0.21 -10.44
CA GLY A 31 -10.77 1.30 -9.55
C GLY A 31 -10.99 0.87 -8.09
N LEU A 32 -10.72 -0.40 -7.74
CA LEU A 32 -10.93 -0.94 -6.39
C LEU A 32 -9.64 -0.97 -5.55
N HIS A 33 -8.50 -0.62 -6.14
CA HIS A 33 -7.22 -0.57 -5.44
C HIS A 33 -6.46 0.72 -5.72
N LEU A 34 -5.81 1.24 -4.69
CA LEU A 34 -4.85 2.33 -4.79
C LEU A 34 -3.43 1.75 -4.82
N LEU A 35 -2.75 1.93 -5.94
CA LEU A 35 -1.35 1.57 -6.14
C LEU A 35 -0.46 2.65 -5.52
N THR A 36 0.36 2.26 -4.55
CA THR A 36 1.28 3.17 -3.84
C THR A 36 2.74 2.73 -3.98
N ASP A 37 3.67 3.46 -3.35
CA ASP A 37 5.07 3.07 -3.17
C ASP A 37 5.28 2.09 -1.99
N LEU A 38 4.22 1.79 -1.23
CA LEU A 38 4.21 0.78 -0.16
C LEU A 38 3.48 -0.52 -0.55
N GLY A 39 2.68 -0.51 -1.62
CA GLY A 39 1.84 -1.64 -2.01
C GLY A 39 0.49 -1.22 -2.57
N ALA A 40 -0.33 -2.20 -2.94
CA ALA A 40 -1.70 -1.95 -3.39
C ALA A 40 -2.65 -1.96 -2.18
N ILE A 41 -3.35 -0.85 -1.94
CA ILE A 41 -4.35 -0.75 -0.86
C ILE A 41 -5.73 -1.04 -1.44
N ALA A 42 -6.43 -2.02 -0.88
CA ALA A 42 -7.83 -2.26 -1.23
C ALA A 42 -8.71 -1.14 -0.67
N ILE A 43 -9.56 -0.56 -1.50
CA ILE A 43 -10.53 0.45 -1.09
C ILE A 43 -11.94 -0.15 -1.11
N GLN A 44 -12.60 -0.12 0.03
CA GLN A 44 -14.02 -0.47 0.12
C GLN A 44 -14.84 0.73 -0.32
N LEU A 45 -15.20 0.76 -1.60
CA LEU A 45 -16.25 1.65 -2.08
C LEU A 45 -17.59 1.01 -1.74
N SER A 46 -18.03 1.08 -0.48
CA SER A 46 -19.41 0.70 -0.14
C SER A 46 -20.34 1.77 -0.74
N TRP A 47 -20.78 1.55 -1.97
CA TRP A 47 -21.79 2.40 -2.62
C TRP A 47 -23.12 2.40 -1.84
N SER A 48 -23.37 1.38 -1.01
CA SER A 48 -24.50 1.34 -0.10
C SER A 48 -24.13 1.92 1.28
N ALA A 49 -24.41 3.20 1.44
CA ALA A 49 -24.51 3.84 2.74
C ALA A 49 -25.70 3.28 3.52
N ILE A 50 -25.53 2.25 4.34
CA ILE A 50 -26.53 1.89 5.38
C ILE A 50 -25.92 1.58 6.75
N VAL A 51 -24.63 1.24 6.86
CA VAL A 51 -24.05 0.94 8.18
C VAL A 51 -23.08 2.05 8.59
N PRO A 52 -23.31 2.76 9.71
CA PRO A 52 -22.29 3.63 10.28
C PRO A 52 -21.15 2.73 10.74
N SER A 53 -20.05 2.69 9.98
CA SER A 53 -18.81 2.13 10.49
C SER A 53 -18.38 3.00 11.66
N THR A 54 -18.16 2.34 12.79
CA THR A 54 -17.66 2.94 14.03
C THR A 54 -16.41 3.78 13.75
N ASN A 55 -16.24 4.85 14.52
CA ASN A 55 -15.29 5.97 14.36
C ASN A 55 -13.78 5.63 14.34
N THR A 56 -13.40 4.39 14.06
CA THR A 56 -12.00 4.00 13.86
C THR A 56 -11.61 4.21 12.40
N SER A 57 -10.72 5.17 12.15
CA SER A 57 -10.04 5.28 10.84
C SER A 57 -9.36 3.95 10.53
N PRO A 58 -9.80 3.21 9.50
CA PRO A 58 -9.27 1.88 9.24
C PRO A 58 -7.79 1.96 8.83
N CYS A 59 -7.01 0.99 9.32
CA CYS A 59 -5.66 0.75 8.80
C CYS A 59 -5.78 0.31 7.33
N PRO A 60 -4.89 0.74 6.42
CA PRO A 60 -4.91 0.28 5.04
C PRO A 60 -4.73 -1.25 4.98
N SER A 61 -5.62 -1.95 4.28
CA SER A 61 -5.42 -3.36 3.94
C SER A 61 -4.63 -3.43 2.63
N TYR A 62 -3.37 -3.82 2.72
CA TYR A 62 -2.51 -4.03 1.57
C TYR A 62 -2.73 -5.43 0.98
N GLN A 63 -2.71 -5.52 -0.34
CA GLN A 63 -2.78 -6.77 -1.11
C GLN A 63 -1.49 -6.98 -1.92
N GLY A 64 -0.99 -8.22 -1.88
CA GLY A 64 0.24 -8.61 -2.56
C GLY A 64 1.49 -8.07 -1.86
N GLY A 65 2.57 -7.95 -2.63
CA GLY A 65 3.86 -7.48 -2.14
C GLY A 65 3.90 -5.99 -1.81
N GLY A 66 4.59 -5.64 -0.72
CA GLY A 66 4.70 -4.27 -0.24
C GLY A 66 5.89 -4.02 0.68
N LEU A 67 5.91 -2.82 1.26
CA LEU A 67 6.87 -2.38 2.25
C LEU A 67 6.12 -1.88 3.49
N SER A 68 6.69 -2.11 4.67
CA SER A 68 6.21 -1.48 5.89
C SER A 68 6.37 0.05 5.82
N ALA A 69 5.58 0.78 6.59
CA ALA A 69 5.58 2.25 6.57
C ALA A 69 6.94 2.85 6.96
N ASP A 70 7.69 2.18 7.83
CA ASP A 70 9.05 2.53 8.24
C ASP A 70 10.13 1.90 7.33
N SER A 71 9.72 1.11 6.33
CA SER A 71 10.58 0.46 5.35
C SER A 71 11.64 -0.47 5.95
N THR A 72 11.32 -1.08 7.09
CA THR A 72 12.13 -2.09 7.77
C THR A 72 11.73 -3.51 7.39
N TRP A 73 10.55 -3.71 6.80
CA TRP A 73 10.07 -5.00 6.33
C TRP A 73 9.58 -4.93 4.88
N ILE A 74 9.84 -5.99 4.13
CA ILE A 74 9.03 -6.38 2.99
C ILE A 74 7.79 -7.09 3.55
N THR A 75 6.63 -6.73 3.03
CA THR A 75 5.35 -7.25 3.48
C THR A 75 4.63 -7.99 2.36
N TYR A 76 3.75 -8.93 2.74
CA TYR A 76 2.81 -9.57 1.83
C TYR A 76 1.44 -9.61 2.48
N ASN A 77 0.41 -9.07 1.81
CA ASN A 77 -0.95 -8.97 2.36
C ASN A 77 -1.04 -8.29 3.75
N SER A 78 -0.22 -7.27 4.00
CA SER A 78 -0.08 -6.57 5.29
C SER A 78 0.62 -7.35 6.41
N GLU A 79 1.21 -8.50 6.11
CA GLU A 79 2.05 -9.26 7.04
C GLU A 79 3.52 -9.07 6.72
N ASP A 80 4.35 -8.93 7.77
CA ASP A 80 5.80 -8.81 7.65
C ASP A 80 6.40 -10.15 7.25
N VAL A 81 7.11 -10.21 6.12
CA VAL A 81 7.66 -11.48 5.58
C VAL A 81 9.19 -11.51 5.54
N LEU A 82 9.85 -10.37 5.36
CA LEU A 82 11.31 -10.30 5.30
C LEU A 82 11.83 -9.00 5.89
N TRP A 83 12.66 -9.11 6.92
CA TRP A 83 13.31 -7.96 7.53
C TRP A 83 14.41 -7.41 6.63
N LEU A 84 14.51 -6.08 6.55
CA LEU A 84 15.52 -5.37 5.79
C LEU A 84 16.64 -4.85 6.72
N PRO A 85 17.88 -5.35 6.55
CA PRO A 85 19.05 -4.72 7.15
C PRO A 85 19.16 -3.25 6.74
N THR A 86 19.74 -2.44 7.61
CA THR A 86 19.79 -0.97 7.46
C THR A 86 20.36 -0.54 6.10
N GLU A 87 21.36 -1.27 5.60
CA GLU A 87 22.02 -1.02 4.31
C GLU A 87 21.17 -1.35 3.07
N TYR A 88 20.03 -2.03 3.24
CA TYR A 88 19.07 -2.33 2.17
C TYR A 88 17.78 -1.51 2.30
N ARG A 89 17.61 -0.69 3.34
CA ARG A 89 16.39 0.07 3.55
C ARG A 89 16.22 1.15 2.48
N PRO A 90 15.08 1.18 1.76
CA PRO A 90 14.88 2.11 0.66
C PRO A 90 14.67 3.55 1.15
N SER A 91 15.33 4.49 0.48
CA SER A 91 14.96 5.92 0.52
C SER A 91 13.79 6.21 -0.44
N CYS A 92 13.70 5.45 -1.54
CA CYS A 92 12.58 5.48 -2.48
C CYS A 92 12.22 4.06 -2.95
N SER A 93 10.97 3.86 -3.34
CA SER A 93 10.47 2.57 -3.81
C SER A 93 9.44 2.72 -4.92
N ALA A 94 9.37 1.71 -5.78
CA ALA A 94 8.30 1.53 -6.74
C ALA A 94 7.75 0.11 -6.58
N VAL A 95 6.46 0.00 -6.24
CA VAL A 95 5.82 -1.28 -5.95
C VAL A 95 4.79 -1.62 -7.02
N SER A 96 4.79 -2.86 -7.46
CA SER A 96 3.72 -3.49 -8.22
C SER A 96 3.23 -4.70 -7.43
N ARG A 97 2.07 -5.27 -7.78
CA ARG A 97 1.50 -6.43 -7.05
C ARG A 97 2.49 -7.59 -6.83
N LYS A 98 3.40 -7.83 -7.80
CA LYS A 98 4.36 -8.96 -7.78
C LYS A 98 5.82 -8.55 -7.60
N MET A 99 6.14 -7.25 -7.61
CA MET A 99 7.53 -6.80 -7.63
C MET A 99 7.72 -5.50 -6.87
N ILE A 100 8.80 -5.42 -6.11
CA ILE A 100 9.28 -4.22 -5.43
C ILE A 100 10.62 -3.84 -6.04
N GLY A 101 10.74 -2.60 -6.52
CA GLY A 101 12.02 -1.95 -6.80
C GLY A 101 12.33 -0.96 -5.69
N ALA A 102 13.56 -0.96 -5.20
CA ALA A 102 13.99 -0.15 -4.06
C ALA A 102 15.33 0.52 -4.34
N GLY A 103 15.35 1.85 -4.21
CA GLY A 103 16.56 2.66 -4.23
C GLY A 103 17.00 2.97 -2.81
N VAL A 104 18.27 2.73 -2.51
CA VAL A 104 18.88 2.97 -1.19
C VAL A 104 19.63 4.31 -1.22
N GLY A 105 19.78 4.97 -0.07
CA GLY A 105 20.52 6.23 0.05
C GLY A 105 21.99 6.18 -0.41
N SER A 106 22.57 4.99 -0.53
CA SER A 106 23.92 4.77 -1.11
C SER A 106 23.97 4.81 -2.64
N GLY A 107 22.81 4.93 -3.31
CA GLY A 107 22.67 4.86 -4.77
C GLY A 107 22.48 3.43 -5.32
N ARG A 108 22.52 2.40 -4.46
CA ARG A 108 22.23 1.03 -4.88
C ARG A 108 20.74 0.82 -5.14
N VAL A 109 20.43 -0.04 -6.11
CA VAL A 109 19.06 -0.47 -6.41
C VAL A 109 18.97 -1.98 -6.26
N TRP A 110 17.91 -2.46 -5.64
CA TRP A 110 17.58 -3.89 -5.59
C TRP A 110 16.12 -4.12 -5.98
N MET A 111 15.84 -5.36 -6.40
CA MET A 111 14.53 -5.79 -6.84
C MET A 111 14.14 -7.08 -6.14
N CYS A 112 12.90 -7.15 -5.65
CA CYS A 112 12.30 -8.32 -5.03
C CYS A 112 11.07 -8.73 -5.85
N TYR A 113 10.94 -10.03 -6.14
CA TYR A 113 9.83 -10.58 -6.90
C TYR A 113 9.12 -11.65 -6.07
N PHE A 114 7.79 -11.60 -6.05
CA PHE A 114 6.94 -12.58 -5.40
C PHE A 114 6.48 -13.61 -6.42
N ASN A 115 6.92 -14.86 -6.24
CA ASN A 115 6.35 -15.96 -7.00
C ASN A 115 5.03 -16.39 -6.37
N THR A 116 3.92 -16.09 -7.05
CA THR A 116 2.57 -16.47 -6.60
C THR A 116 2.11 -17.81 -7.19
N GLU A 117 2.98 -18.53 -7.90
CA GLU A 117 2.66 -19.85 -8.45
C GLU A 117 3.08 -20.95 -7.48
N PHE A 118 2.33 -21.13 -6.39
CA PHE A 118 2.17 -22.41 -5.71
C PHE A 118 0.82 -22.39 -4.97
N ARG A 119 -0.22 -22.82 -5.68
CA ARG A 119 -1.38 -23.45 -5.07
C ARG A 119 -1.41 -24.86 -5.66
N GLU A 120 -1.32 -25.84 -4.77
CA GLU A 120 -1.46 -27.28 -5.05
C GLU A 120 -2.76 -27.59 -5.81
#